data_AF-A0AAP2GBQ4-F1
#
_entry.id   AF-A0AAP2GBQ4-F1
#
_cell.length_a   1.000
_cell.length_b   1.000
_cell.length_c   1.000
_cell.angle_alpha   90.00
_cell.angle_beta   90.00
_cell.angle_gamma   90.00
#
_symmetry.space_group_name_H-M   'P 1'
#
loop_
_entity.id
_entity.type
_entity.pdbx_description
1 polymer ?
#
loop_
_entity_poly.entity_id
_entity_poly.type
_entity_poly.pdbx_seq_one_letter_code
_entity_poly.pdbx_strand_id
1 'polypeptide(L)'
;MIARLRPYLVSFLFLLVGAYQVYAGDLLEASLYILASLAFAFNSMAAEPKLVAYKKMVVIITWSLIIVTGILFLYLLQFKYL
;
A
#
# COMPACT_ATOMS: atom_id res chain seq x y z
N MET A 1 -4.88 -14.54 16.15
CA MET A 1 -5.74 -13.34 15.98
C MET A 1 -4.93 -12.09 15.64
N ILE A 2 -3.90 -11.73 16.45
CA ILE A 2 -3.04 -10.54 16.24
C ILE A 2 -2.31 -10.53 14.88
N ALA A 3 -1.85 -11.69 14.39
CA ALA A 3 -1.13 -11.77 13.11
C ALA A 3 -1.96 -11.35 11.87
N ARG A 4 -3.30 -11.49 11.91
CA ARG A 4 -4.20 -11.04 10.83
C ARG A 4 -4.51 -9.55 10.88
N LEU A 5 -4.47 -8.94 12.06
CA LEU A 5 -4.76 -7.51 12.27
C LEU A 5 -3.58 -6.61 11.91
N ARG A 6 -2.36 -7.10 12.12
CA ARG A 6 -1.12 -6.35 11.86
C ARG A 6 -1.06 -5.67 10.47
N PRO A 7 -1.33 -6.34 9.34
CA PRO A 7 -1.23 -5.69 8.04
C PRO A 7 -2.33 -4.64 7.78
N TYR A 8 -3.52 -4.78 8.40
CA TYR A 8 -4.54 -3.72 8.37
C TYR A 8 -4.12 -2.48 9.16
N LEU A 9 -3.46 -2.67 10.32
CA LEU A 9 -2.92 -1.55 11.10
C LEU A 9 -1.84 -0.80 10.32
N VAL A 10 -0.95 -1.53 9.63
CA VAL A 10 0.08 -0.93 8.77
C VAL A 10 -0.60 -0.17 7.62
N SER A 11 -1.57 -0.78 6.93
CA SER A 11 -2.33 -0.10 5.88
C SER A 11 -2.98 1.20 6.37
N PHE A 12 -3.60 1.19 7.55
CA PHE A 12 -4.21 2.37 8.15
C PHE A 12 -3.19 3.47 8.48
N LEU A 13 -2.04 3.12 9.05
CA LEU A 13 -0.97 4.08 9.34
C LEU A 13 -0.43 4.72 8.06
N PHE A 14 -0.17 3.93 7.02
CA PHE A 14 0.28 4.43 5.73
C PHE A 14 -0.77 5.35 5.07
N LEU A 15 -2.07 5.04 5.23
CA LEU A 15 -3.13 5.91 4.74
C LEU A 15 -3.13 7.27 5.44
N LEU A 16 -2.96 7.30 6.76
CA LEU A 16 -2.90 8.54 7.54
C LEU A 16 -1.69 9.40 7.15
N VAL A 17 -0.52 8.79 6.98
CA VAL A 17 0.68 9.49 6.53
C VAL A 17 0.49 10.02 5.10
N GLY A 18 -0.12 9.23 4.21
CA GLY A 18 -0.46 9.69 2.87
C GLY A 18 -1.40 10.89 2.88
N ALA A 19 -2.46 10.87 3.70
CA ALA A 19 -3.39 11.99 3.85
C ALA A 19 -2.71 13.24 4.40
N TYR A 20 -1.78 13.08 5.35
CA TYR A 20 -0.96 14.19 5.84
C TYR A 20 -0.07 14.78 4.73
N GLN A 21 0.56 13.94 3.90
CA GLN A 21 1.39 14.43 2.79
C GLN A 21 0.56 15.14 1.70
N VAL A 22 -0.67 14.69 1.44
CA VAL A 22 -1.62 15.43 0.57
C VAL A 22 -1.86 16.83 1.13
N TYR A 23 -2.09 16.94 2.45
CA TYR A 23 -2.29 18.23 3.11
C TYR A 23 -1.03 19.11 3.06
N ALA A 24 0.16 18.53 3.16
CA ALA A 24 1.44 19.23 3.05
C ALA A 24 1.81 19.64 1.61
N GLY A 25 1.02 19.23 0.60
CA GLY A 25 1.24 19.53 -0.81
C GLY A 25 2.24 18.62 -1.52
N ASP A 26 2.75 17.59 -0.85
CA ASP A 26 3.67 16.63 -1.45
C ASP A 26 2.93 15.44 -2.06
N LEU A 27 2.40 15.65 -3.27
CA LEU A 27 1.60 14.66 -3.97
C LEU A 27 2.41 13.41 -4.36
N LEU A 28 3.71 13.56 -4.59
CA LEU A 28 4.58 12.44 -4.97
C LEU A 28 4.75 11.49 -3.79
N GLU A 29 5.13 12.02 -2.62
CA GLU A 29 5.29 11.22 -1.41
C GLU A 29 3.93 10.70 -0.89
N ALA A 30 2.87 11.50 -1.01
CA ALA A 30 1.51 11.05 -0.73
C ALA A 30 1.11 9.84 -1.58
N SER A 31 1.39 9.86 -2.89
CA SER A 31 1.04 8.76 -3.79
C SER A 31 1.75 7.46 -3.39
N LEU A 32 3.01 7.54 -2.94
CA LEU A 32 3.76 6.40 -2.43
C LEU A 32 3.08 5.79 -1.20
N TYR A 33 2.73 6.61 -0.21
CA TYR A 33 2.09 6.15 1.02
C TYR A 33 0.70 5.56 0.78
N ILE A 34 -0.08 6.17 -0.13
CA ILE A 34 -1.42 5.67 -0.49
C ILE A 34 -1.32 4.32 -1.21
N LEU A 35 -0.40 4.16 -2.16
CA LEU A 35 -0.21 2.89 -2.87
C LEU A 35 0.30 1.79 -1.96
N ALA A 36 1.24 2.10 -1.06
CA ALA A 36 1.69 1.18 -0.03
C ALA A 36 0.53 0.75 0.89
N SER A 37 -0.31 1.69 1.32
CA SER A 37 -1.51 1.40 2.12
C SER A 37 -2.45 0.42 1.40
N LEU A 38 -2.74 0.66 0.12
CA LEU A 38 -3.57 -0.22 -0.70
C LEU A 38 -2.93 -1.60 -0.86
N ALA A 39 -1.61 -1.68 -1.11
CA ALA A 39 -0.91 -2.96 -1.22
C ALA A 39 -1.08 -3.81 0.05
N PHE A 40 -0.92 -3.21 1.24
CA PHE A 40 -1.13 -3.91 2.50
C PHE A 40 -2.59 -4.29 2.75
N ALA A 41 -3.56 -3.46 2.35
CA ALA A 41 -4.99 -3.77 2.45
C ALA A 41 -5.35 -4.99 1.58
N PHE A 42 -5.00 -4.97 0.30
CA PHE A 42 -5.27 -6.08 -0.64
C PHE A 42 -4.54 -7.37 -0.24
N ASN A 43 -3.30 -7.26 0.26
CA ASN A 43 -2.58 -8.41 0.79
C ASN A 43 -3.31 -9.05 1.99
N SER A 44 -3.93 -8.23 2.84
CA SER A 44 -4.72 -8.71 3.98
C SER A 44 -6.03 -9.37 3.52
N MET A 45 -6.68 -8.81 2.51
CA MET A 45 -7.88 -9.39 1.88
C MET A 45 -7.59 -10.75 1.24
N ALA A 46 -6.38 -10.98 0.72
CA ALA A 46 -5.99 -12.28 0.17
C ALA A 46 -5.96 -13.42 1.22
N ALA A 47 -5.88 -13.07 2.51
CA ALA A 47 -5.92 -14.00 3.62
C ALA A 47 -7.34 -14.24 4.16
N GLU A 48 -8.36 -13.53 3.65
CA GLU A 48 -9.74 -13.74 4.07
C GLU A 48 -10.36 -14.99 3.41
N PRO A 49 -10.91 -15.92 4.21
CA PRO A 49 -11.52 -17.15 3.69
C PRO A 49 -12.80 -16.89 2.89
N LYS A 50 -13.46 -15.74 3.09
CA LYS A 50 -14.66 -15.34 2.33
C LYS A 50 -14.35 -14.90 0.89
N LEU A 51 -13.11 -14.53 0.60
CA LEU A 51 -12.67 -14.06 -0.72
C LEU A 51 -11.91 -15.13 -1.52
N VAL A 52 -12.01 -16.41 -1.14
CA VAL A 52 -11.29 -17.52 -1.81
C VAL A 52 -11.57 -17.57 -3.32
N ALA A 53 -12.81 -17.30 -3.75
CA ALA A 53 -13.18 -17.25 -5.16
C ALA A 53 -12.44 -16.17 -5.98
N TYR A 54 -12.08 -15.05 -5.34
CA TYR A 54 -11.39 -13.92 -5.97
C TYR A 54 -9.90 -13.87 -5.63
N LYS A 55 -9.38 -14.85 -4.89
CA LYS A 55 -8.01 -14.85 -4.37
C LYS A 55 -6.96 -14.61 -5.45
N LYS A 56 -7.14 -15.21 -6.64
CA LYS A 56 -6.22 -15.02 -7.77
C LYS A 56 -6.16 -13.54 -8.21
N MET A 57 -7.30 -12.88 -8.34
CA MET A 57 -7.36 -11.46 -8.71
C MET A 57 -6.76 -10.57 -7.62
N VAL A 58 -7.11 -10.83 -6.35
CA VAL A 58 -6.60 -10.05 -5.20
C VAL A 58 -5.07 -10.16 -5.12
N VAL A 59 -4.51 -11.35 -5.34
CA VAL A 59 -3.05 -11.56 -5.35
C VAL A 59 -2.40 -10.81 -6.51
N ILE A 60 -2.96 -10.86 -7.73
CA ILE A 60 -2.43 -10.11 -8.86
C ILE A 60 -2.40 -8.61 -8.56
N ILE A 61 -3.53 -8.05 -8.09
CA ILE A 61 -3.63 -6.63 -7.72
C ILE A 61 -2.60 -6.26 -6.65
N THR A 62 -2.44 -7.10 -5.63
CA THR A 62 -1.46 -6.89 -4.56
C THR A 62 -0.05 -6.79 -5.12
N TRP A 63 0.36 -7.74 -5.96
CA TRP A 63 1.70 -7.73 -6.57
C TRP A 63 1.91 -6.54 -7.50
N SER A 64 0.92 -6.18 -8.29
CA SER A 64 0.98 -4.97 -9.13
C SER A 64 1.19 -3.72 -8.27
N LEU A 65 0.44 -3.56 -7.17
CA LEU A 65 0.60 -2.43 -6.25
C LEU A 65 1.99 -2.40 -5.60
N ILE A 66 2.52 -3.56 -5.19
CA ILE A 66 3.88 -3.65 -4.62
C ILE A 66 4.93 -3.21 -5.64
N ILE A 67 4.83 -3.68 -6.89
CA ILE A 67 5.78 -3.31 -7.96
C ILE A 67 5.71 -1.81 -8.24
N VAL A 68 4.51 -1.26 -8.41
CA VAL A 68 4.32 0.18 -8.67
C VAL A 68 4.85 1.02 -7.50
N THR A 69 4.59 0.60 -6.26
CA THR A 69 5.13 1.24 -5.05
C THR A 69 6.65 1.22 -5.03
N GLY A 70 7.27 0.09 -5.40
CA GLY A 70 8.72 -0.03 -5.50
C GLY A 70 9.34 0.90 -6.55
N ILE A 71 8.70 1.01 -7.73
CA ILE A 71 9.13 1.95 -8.77
C ILE A 71 9.00 3.40 -8.29
N LEU A 72 7.87 3.75 -7.68
CA LEU A 72 7.66 5.09 -7.12
C LEU A 72 8.66 5.43 -6.02
N PHE A 73 9.00 4.45 -5.18
CA PHE A 73 10.02 4.64 -4.14
C PHE A 73 11.39 4.94 -4.76
N LEU A 74 11.81 4.18 -5.77
CA LEU A 74 13.08 4.44 -6.47
C LEU A 74 13.07 5.80 -7.18
N TYR A 75 11.94 6.17 -7.78
CA TYR A 75 11.75 7.48 -8.40
C TYR A 75 11.88 8.61 -7.38
N LEU A 76 11.21 8.49 -6.23
CA LEU A 76 11.26 9.47 -5.16
C LEU A 76 12.68 9.57 -4.58
N LEU A 77 13.36 8.43 -4.39
CA LEU A 77 14.76 8.41 -3.98
C LEU A 77 15.66 9.17 -4.96
N GLN A 78 15.51 8.92 -6.26
CA GLN A 78 16.33 9.53 -7.30
C GLN A 78 16.11 11.04 -7.47
N PHE A 79 14.85 11.51 -7.40
CA PHE A 79 14.51 12.88 -7.77
C PHE A 79 14.30 13.81 -6.58
N LYS A 80 14.12 13.27 -5.37
CA LYS A 80 13.87 14.08 -4.17
C LYS A 80 15.03 14.02 -3.16
N TYR A 81 15.75 12.90 -3.08
CA TYR A 81 16.73 12.67 -2.02
C TYR A 81 18.17 12.50 -2.49
N LEU A 82 18.39 11.95 -3.69
CA LEU A 82 19.69 11.91 -4.39
C LEU A 82 19.86 13.13 -5.29
#